data_AF-A0A3M2DS53-F1
#
_entry.id   AF-A0A3M2DS53-F1
#
_cell.length_a   1.000
_cell.length_b   1.000
_cell.length_c   1.000
_cell.angle_alpha   90.00
_cell.angle_beta   90.00
_cell.angle_gamma   90.00
#
_symmetry.space_group_name_H-M   'P 1'
#
loop_
_entity.id
_entity.type
_entity.pdbx_description
1 polymer ?
#
loop_
_entity_poly.entity_id
_entity_poly.type
_entity_poly.pdbx_seq_one_letter_code
_entity_poly.pdbx_strand_id
1 'polypeptide(L)'
;MPRYQRVFVAACAGVIGFCVAYVASDFGPLPKPIYTPGGGWAIAPRPAGAVPIGYYGMLLWGAGGAAVAAAAAYAALGWRRAPVPERWLHLLAGWAATAAALAAAYFLWNLWPF
;
A
#
# COMPACT_ATOMS: atom_id res chain seq x y z
N MET A 1 -9.13 23.14 10.29
CA MET A 1 -9.68 22.01 9.52
C MET A 1 -10.38 21.01 10.45
N PRO A 2 -11.60 20.54 10.11
CA PRO A 2 -12.32 19.53 10.91
C PRO A 2 -11.55 18.20 11.03
N ARG A 3 -11.61 17.56 12.20
CA ARG A 3 -10.91 16.29 12.47
C ARG A 3 -11.32 15.16 11.53
N TYR A 4 -12.61 15.07 11.19
CA TYR A 4 -13.12 14.02 10.31
C TYR A 4 -12.50 14.09 8.91
N GLN A 5 -12.30 15.29 8.35
CA GLN A 5 -11.66 15.44 7.03
C GLN A 5 -10.20 14.98 7.07
N ARG A 6 -9.49 15.23 8.18
CA ARG A 6 -8.09 14.82 8.34
C ARG A 6 -7.97 13.31 8.41
N VAL A 7 -8.84 12.66 9.19
CA VAL A 7 -8.90 11.20 9.31
C VAL A 7 -9.27 10.57 7.98
N PHE A 8 -10.27 11.11 7.28
CA PHE A 8 -10.68 10.63 5.96
C PHE A 8 -9.55 10.69 4.93
N VAL A 9 -8.90 11.86 4.79
CA VAL A 9 -7.79 12.01 3.84
C VAL A 9 -6.60 11.11 4.20
N ALA A 10 -6.28 10.97 5.49
CA ALA A 10 -5.23 10.06 5.94
C ALA A 10 -5.57 8.59 5.64
N ALA A 11 -6.83 8.17 5.81
CA ALA A 11 -7.27 6.82 5.47
C ALA A 11 -7.17 6.55 3.96
N CYS A 12 -7.66 7.46 3.10
CA CYS A 12 -7.52 7.31 1.66
C CYS A 12 -6.05 7.31 1.21
N ALA A 13 -5.22 8.20 1.76
CA ALA A 13 -3.79 8.21 1.50
C ALA A 13 -3.13 6.91 1.95
N GLY A 14 -3.54 6.34 3.09
CA GLY A 14 -3.08 5.04 3.58
C GLY A 14 -3.43 3.90 2.62
N VAL A 15 -4.66 3.85 2.11
CA VAL A 15 -5.07 2.85 1.10
C VAL A 15 -4.24 2.97 -0.17
N ILE A 16 -4.05 4.19 -0.69
CA ILE A 16 -3.23 4.44 -1.87
C ILE A 16 -1.78 4.02 -1.61
N GLY A 17 -1.21 4.44 -0.48
CA GLY A 17 0.15 4.10 -0.07
C GLY A 17 0.36 2.59 0.09
N PHE A 18 -0.63 1.89 0.65
CA PHE A 18 -0.63 0.42 0.72
C PHE A 18 -0.53 -0.19 -0.68
N CYS A 19 -1.44 0.17 -1.57
CA CYS A 19 -1.52 -0.41 -2.90
C CYS A 19 -0.26 -0.14 -3.72
N VAL A 20 0.26 1.09 -3.67
CA VAL A 20 1.49 1.47 -4.37
C VAL A 20 2.69 0.73 -3.82
N ALA A 21 2.90 0.69 -2.49
CA ALA A 21 4.06 0.01 -1.91
C ALA A 21 3.99 -1.52 -2.09
N TYR A 22 2.79 -2.09 -1.98
CA TYR A 22 2.54 -3.51 -2.26
C TYR A 22 2.99 -3.87 -3.67
N VAL A 23 2.52 -3.14 -4.69
CA VAL A 23 2.87 -3.39 -6.10
C VAL A 23 4.34 -3.05 -6.37
N ALA A 24 4.84 -1.92 -5.89
CA ALA A 24 6.22 -1.49 -6.09
C ALA A 24 7.23 -2.47 -5.50
N SER A 25 6.91 -3.16 -4.40
CA SER A 25 7.76 -4.19 -3.82
C SER A 25 7.94 -5.41 -4.73
N ASP A 26 7.09 -5.60 -5.73
CA ASP A 26 7.22 -6.69 -6.71
C ASP A 26 7.98 -6.29 -7.96
N PHE A 27 7.69 -5.11 -8.49
CA PHE A 27 8.36 -4.61 -9.70
C PHE A 27 9.77 -4.09 -9.40
N GLY A 28 10.00 -3.56 -8.20
CA GLY A 28 11.31 -3.08 -7.75
C GLY A 28 12.17 -4.19 -7.14
N PRO A 29 13.51 -4.10 -7.22
CA PRO A 29 14.43 -4.99 -6.52
C PRO A 29 14.51 -4.65 -5.02
N LEU A 30 13.36 -4.42 -4.37
CA LEU A 30 13.29 -4.00 -2.98
C LEU A 30 13.48 -5.22 -2.07
N PRO A 31 14.37 -5.13 -1.06
CA PRO A 31 14.54 -6.21 -0.11
C PRO A 31 13.23 -6.44 0.65
N LYS A 32 12.76 -7.68 0.68
CA LYS A 32 11.55 -8.09 1.38
C LYS A 32 11.76 -9.43 2.10
N PRO A 33 11.06 -9.66 3.22
CA PRO A 33 11.10 -10.96 3.87
C PRO A 33 10.39 -12.01 3.01
N ILE A 34 11.09 -13.11 2.79
CA ILE A 34 10.64 -14.25 1.99
C ILE A 34 10.71 -15.48 2.88
N TYR A 35 9.62 -16.24 2.90
CA TYR A 35 9.61 -17.54 3.58
C TYR A 35 10.18 -18.60 2.65
N THR A 36 11.26 -19.24 3.10
CA THR A 36 12.00 -20.25 2.32
C THR A 36 11.40 -21.64 2.52
N PRO A 37 11.53 -22.56 1.54
CA PRO A 37 11.00 -23.93 1.64
C PRO A 37 11.54 -24.74 2.83
N GLY A 38 12.68 -24.34 3.41
CA GLY A 38 13.28 -24.93 4.62
C GLY A 38 12.70 -24.41 5.93
N GLY A 39 11.64 -23.60 5.89
CA GLY A 39 10.95 -23.08 7.08
C GLY A 39 11.57 -21.81 7.69
N GLY A 40 12.57 -21.22 7.03
CA GLY A 40 13.29 -20.03 7.50
C GLY A 40 12.88 -18.75 6.78
N TRP A 41 13.08 -17.61 7.46
CA TRP A 41 12.93 -16.28 6.86
C TRP A 41 14.26 -15.79 6.29
N ALA A 42 14.23 -15.27 5.07
CA ALA A 42 15.36 -14.58 4.46
C ALA A 42 14.93 -13.20 3.96
N ILE A 43 15.82 -12.22 4.04
CA ILE A 43 15.63 -10.93 3.36
C ILE A 43 16.30 -11.04 2.00
N ALA A 44 15.51 -10.95 0.92
CA ALA A 44 16.04 -10.95 -0.43
C ALA A 44 15.18 -10.06 -1.34
N PRO A 45 15.76 -9.47 -2.40
CA PRO A 45 15.01 -8.66 -3.35
C PRO A 45 14.13 -9.51 -4.26
N ARG A 46 14.51 -10.78 -4.48
CA ARG A 46 13.73 -11.73 -5.25
C ARG A 46 13.73 -13.11 -4.61
N PRO A 47 12.65 -13.87 -4.81
CA PRO A 47 12.59 -15.23 -4.33
C PRO A 47 13.54 -16.15 -5.11
N ALA A 48 14.29 -17.00 -4.41
CA ALA A 48 15.14 -18.03 -5.04
C ALA A 48 14.35 -19.35 -5.15
N GLY A 49 13.91 -19.71 -6.36
CA GLY A 49 13.23 -20.97 -6.65
C GLY A 49 11.76 -20.85 -7.07
N ALA A 50 11.13 -21.98 -7.40
CA ALA A 50 9.79 -22.04 -7.99
C ALA A 50 8.62 -21.96 -7.00
N VAL A 51 8.86 -22.13 -5.69
CA VAL A 51 7.81 -22.11 -4.64
C VAL A 51 8.10 -21.22 -3.41
N PRO A 52 8.66 -20.01 -3.53
CA PRO A 52 8.83 -19.13 -2.39
C PRO A 52 7.60 -18.22 -2.15
N ILE A 53 7.16 -18.16 -0.88
CA ILE A 53 6.03 -17.34 -0.45
C ILE A 53 6.52 -15.92 -0.17
N GLY A 54 6.62 -15.10 -1.22
CA GLY A 54 6.98 -13.68 -1.12
C GLY A 54 5.85 -12.76 -0.63
N TYR A 55 4.63 -13.29 -0.53
CA TYR A 55 3.40 -12.54 -0.24
C TYR A 55 3.47 -11.75 1.08
N TYR A 56 4.04 -12.34 2.15
CA TYR A 56 4.17 -11.66 3.44
C TYR A 56 5.05 -10.42 3.37
N GLY A 57 6.15 -10.48 2.60
CA GLY A 57 7.00 -9.32 2.37
C GLY A 57 6.29 -8.19 1.63
N MET A 58 5.44 -8.53 0.68
CA MET A 58 4.62 -7.54 -0.05
C MET A 58 3.57 -6.90 0.85
N LEU A 59 2.92 -7.68 1.71
CA LEU A 59 1.99 -7.16 2.71
C LEU A 59 2.68 -6.22 3.70
N LEU A 60 3.89 -6.54 4.15
CA LEU A 60 4.66 -5.68 5.05
C LEU A 60 5.06 -4.37 4.36
N TRP A 61 5.48 -4.43 3.10
CA TRP A 61 5.72 -3.22 2.31
C TRP A 61 4.46 -2.37 2.13
N GLY A 62 3.32 -3.01 1.84
CA GLY A 62 2.01 -2.36 1.80
C GLY A 62 1.68 -1.67 3.12
N ALA A 63 1.79 -2.37 4.25
CA ALA A 63 1.52 -1.80 5.57
C ALA A 63 2.45 -0.61 5.89
N GLY A 64 3.73 -0.72 5.55
CA GLY A 64 4.69 0.38 5.66
C GLY A 64 4.31 1.59 4.81
N GLY A 65 3.97 1.37 3.54
CA GLY A 65 3.49 2.42 2.64
C GLY A 65 2.22 3.09 3.14
N ALA A 66 1.28 2.32 3.70
CA ALA A 66 0.06 2.83 4.30
C ALA A 66 0.36 3.76 5.48
N ALA A 67 1.22 3.32 6.40
CA ALA A 67 1.60 4.09 7.58
C ALA A 67 2.29 5.40 7.21
N VAL A 68 3.26 5.35 6.28
CA VAL A 68 3.99 6.54 5.80
C VAL A 68 3.05 7.52 5.11
N ALA A 69 2.22 7.06 4.18
CA ALA A 69 1.30 7.92 3.44
C ALA A 69 0.22 8.54 4.34
N ALA A 70 -0.36 7.76 5.26
CA ALA A 70 -1.35 8.25 6.21
C ALA A 70 -0.73 9.27 7.18
N ALA A 71 0.46 9.01 7.72
CA ALA A 71 1.16 9.92 8.61
C ALA A 71 1.53 11.23 7.89
N ALA A 72 2.07 11.15 6.66
CA ALA A 72 2.42 12.31 5.86
C ALA A 72 1.17 13.16 5.54
N ALA A 73 0.08 12.54 5.11
CA ALA A 73 -1.17 13.24 4.84
C ALA A 73 -1.74 13.90 6.10
N TYR A 74 -1.74 13.18 7.23
CA TYR A 74 -2.25 13.70 8.50
C TYR A 74 -1.43 14.88 9.03
N ALA A 75 -0.10 14.81 8.90
CA ALA A 75 0.83 15.88 9.28
C ALA A 75 0.69 17.10 8.38
N ALA A 76 0.69 16.92 7.05
CA ALA A 76 0.54 18.00 6.09
C ALA A 76 -0.78 18.77 6.27
N LEU A 77 -1.87 18.07 6.56
CA LEU A 77 -3.16 18.69 6.86
C LEU A 77 -3.23 19.31 8.26
N GLY A 78 -2.35 18.91 9.19
CA GLY A 78 -2.21 19.56 10.49
C GLY A 78 -1.75 21.01 10.40
N TRP A 79 -0.99 21.33 9.34
CA TRP A 79 -0.50 22.69 9.09
C TRP A 79 -1.49 23.57 8.31
N ARG A 80 -2.55 22.98 7.72
CA ARG A 80 -3.56 23.74 6.97
C ARG A 80 -4.73 24.15 7.87
N ARG A 81 -5.05 25.44 7.87
CA ARG A 81 -6.21 25.98 8.60
C ARG A 81 -7.53 25.78 7.85
N ALA A 82 -7.51 25.93 6.53
CA ALA A 82 -8.69 25.82 5.67
C ALA A 82 -9.22 24.38 5.54
N PRO A 83 -10.55 24.18 5.46
CA PRO A 83 -11.14 22.88 5.16
C PRO A 83 -10.82 22.45 3.72
N VAL A 84 -10.79 21.14 3.49
CA VAL A 84 -10.64 20.60 2.14
C VAL A 84 -12.01 20.70 1.44
N PRO A 85 -12.07 21.25 0.20
CA PRO A 85 -13.32 21.31 -0.54
C PRO A 85 -13.87 19.91 -0.80
N GLU A 86 -15.19 19.75 -0.73
CA GLU A 86 -15.84 18.44 -0.81
C GLU A 86 -15.49 17.65 -2.09
N ARG A 87 -15.43 18.35 -3.23
CA ARG A 87 -15.01 17.78 -4.52
C ARG A 87 -13.67 17.03 -4.44
N TRP A 88 -12.70 17.54 -3.66
CA TRP A 88 -11.41 16.88 -3.50
C TRP A 88 -11.49 15.62 -2.64
N LEU A 89 -12.39 15.58 -1.66
CA LEU A 89 -12.62 14.38 -0.85
C LEU A 89 -13.21 13.26 -1.72
N HIS A 90 -14.20 13.57 -2.57
CA HIS A 90 -14.77 12.62 -3.53
C HIS A 90 -13.73 12.10 -4.52
N LEU A 91 -12.90 12.98 -5.08
CA LEU A 91 -11.81 12.58 -5.98
C LEU A 91 -10.80 11.65 -5.29
N LEU A 92 -10.40 11.99 -4.06
CA LEU A 92 -9.46 11.17 -3.30
C LEU A 92 -10.04 9.79 -2.96
N ALA A 93 -11.33 9.74 -2.62
CA ALA A 93 -12.05 8.48 -2.40
C ALA A 93 -12.06 7.61 -3.67
N GLY A 94 -12.36 8.23 -4.82
CA GLY A 94 -12.32 7.57 -6.12
C GLY A 94 -10.93 7.01 -6.43
N TRP A 95 -9.86 7.78 -6.21
CA TRP A 95 -8.49 7.29 -6.39
C TRP A 95 -8.12 6.14 -5.46
N ALA A 96 -8.54 6.20 -4.18
CA ALA A 96 -8.31 5.11 -3.24
C ALA A 96 -9.04 3.83 -3.66
N ALA A 97 -10.29 3.94 -4.11
CA ALA A 97 -11.05 2.81 -4.63
C ALA A 97 -10.41 2.22 -5.90
N THR A 98 -9.96 3.07 -6.83
CA THR A 98 -9.24 2.64 -8.04
C THR A 98 -7.94 1.92 -7.70
N ALA A 99 -7.15 2.46 -6.76
CA ALA A 99 -5.89 1.83 -6.32
C ALA A 99 -6.14 0.45 -5.69
N ALA A 100 -7.18 0.33 -4.85
CA ALA A 100 -7.57 -0.94 -4.25
C ALA A 100 -8.04 -1.95 -5.31
N ALA A 101 -8.86 -1.52 -6.27
CA ALA A 101 -9.33 -2.37 -7.36
C ALA A 101 -8.16 -2.87 -8.23
N LEU A 102 -7.19 -2.01 -8.56
CA LEU A 102 -5.99 -2.39 -9.30
C LEU A 102 -5.11 -3.38 -8.52
N ALA A 103 -4.89 -3.14 -7.22
CA ALA A 103 -4.11 -4.05 -6.38
C ALA A 103 -4.81 -5.42 -6.23
N ALA A 104 -6.14 -5.44 -6.10
CA ALA A 104 -6.92 -6.68 -6.06
C ALA A 104 -6.87 -7.43 -7.39
N ALA A 105 -7.03 -6.74 -8.52
CA ALA A 105 -6.92 -7.34 -9.85
C ALA A 105 -5.51 -7.90 -10.08
N TYR A 106 -4.46 -7.18 -9.65
CA TYR A 106 -3.08 -7.64 -9.70
C TYR A 106 -2.85 -8.90 -8.87
N PHE A 107 -3.37 -8.94 -7.64
CA PHE A 107 -3.30 -10.12 -6.79
C PHE A 107 -4.01 -11.32 -7.42
N LEU A 108 -5.21 -11.13 -7.96
CA LEU A 108 -5.96 -12.18 -8.65
C LEU A 108 -5.23 -12.69 -9.89
N TRP A 109 -4.62 -11.80 -10.66
CA TRP A 109 -3.80 -12.16 -11.82
C TRP A 109 -2.60 -13.05 -11.41
N ASN A 110 -1.89 -12.68 -10.34
CA ASN A 110 -0.75 -13.44 -9.84
C ASN A 110 -1.12 -14.78 -9.19
N LEU A 111 -2.35 -14.94 -8.70
CA LEU A 111 -2.85 -16.21 -8.18
C LEU A 111 -3.40 -17.13 -9.27
N TRP A 112 -3.60 -16.63 -10.49
CA TRP A 112 -4.23 -17.41 -11.54
C TRP A 112 -3.27 -18.51 -12.02
N PRO A 113 -3.70 -19.79 -12.02
CA PRO A 113 -2.86 -20.90 -12.46
C PRO A 113 -2.79 -20.94 -13.99
N PHE A 114 -1.76 -20.33 -14.57
CA PHE A 114 -1.32 -20.62 -15.93
C PHE A 114 0.20 -20.80 -15.94
#